data_AF-A0A3B0BEY5-F1
#
_entry.id   AF-A0A3B0BEY5-F1
#
_cell.length_a   1.000
_cell.length_b   1.000
_cell.length_c   1.000
_cell.angle_alpha   90.00
_cell.angle_beta   90.00
_cell.angle_gamma   90.00
#
_symmetry.space_group_name_H-M   'P 1'
#
loop_
_entity.id
_entity.type
_entity.pdbx_description
1 polymer ?
#
loop_
_entity_poly.entity_id
_entity_poly.type
_entity_poly.pdbx_seq_one_letter_code
_entity_poly.pdbx_strand_id
1 'polypeptide(L)'
;MSSGLEESLRLSVAALMRTTGESQSVVAGVLGLTQAQVSRRQSGAASWTLGDVDALAVHYGIAALDLLAGPARACEALPAARRRVATAARGVRSGG
;
A
#
# COMPACT_ATOMS: atom_id res chain seq x y z
N MET A 1 -17.08 15.80 0.90
CA MET A 1 -16.83 14.86 -0.21
C MET A 1 -15.42 15.09 -0.74
N SER A 2 -14.39 14.38 -0.26
CA SER A 2 -13.09 14.44 -0.93
C SER A 2 -13.09 13.43 -2.08
N SER A 3 -13.68 13.79 -3.21
CA SER A 3 -13.35 13.19 -4.51
C SER A 3 -11.95 13.68 -4.94
N GLY A 4 -11.00 13.63 -4.03
CA GLY A 4 -9.73 14.32 -4.07
C GLY A 4 -8.59 13.32 -4.02
N LEU A 5 -7.49 13.70 -4.66
CA LEU A 5 -6.28 12.91 -4.82
C LEU A 5 -5.81 12.19 -3.53
N GLU A 6 -6.00 12.80 -2.36
CA GLU A 6 -5.67 12.18 -1.08
C GLU A 6 -6.47 10.90 -0.77
N GLU A 7 -7.76 10.83 -1.13
CA GLU A 7 -8.54 9.59 -0.97
C GLU A 7 -8.02 8.50 -1.91
N SER A 8 -7.70 8.85 -3.17
CA SER A 8 -7.07 7.93 -4.12
C SER A 8 -5.75 7.37 -3.57
N LEU A 9 -4.93 8.24 -2.97
CA LEU A 9 -3.68 7.85 -2.33
C LEU A 9 -3.92 6.90 -1.14
N ARG A 10 -4.85 7.22 -0.23
CA ARG A 10 -5.19 6.34 0.91
C ARG A 10 -5.64 4.95 0.47
N LEU A 11 -6.48 4.88 -0.57
CA LEU A 11 -6.96 3.62 -1.13
C LEU A 11 -5.82 2.83 -1.79
N SER A 12 -4.91 3.51 -2.48
CA SER A 12 -3.75 2.90 -3.13
C SER A 12 -2.77 2.32 -2.10
N VAL A 13 -2.43 3.08 -1.06
CA VAL A 13 -1.58 2.60 0.04
C VAL A 13 -2.22 1.40 0.73
N ALA A 14 -3.52 1.46 1.02
CA ALA A 14 -4.23 0.34 1.64
C ALA A 14 -4.24 -0.91 0.74
N ALA A 15 -4.40 -0.75 -0.57
CA ALA A 15 -4.36 -1.85 -1.52
C ALA A 15 -2.97 -2.47 -1.62
N LEU A 16 -1.92 -1.65 -1.71
CA LEU A 16 -0.53 -2.10 -1.75
C LEU A 16 -0.15 -2.87 -0.49
N MET A 17 -0.47 -2.34 0.70
CA MET A 17 -0.27 -3.05 1.97
C MET A 17 -0.95 -4.43 2.00
N ARG A 18 -2.19 -4.54 1.49
CA ARG A 18 -2.87 -5.84 1.40
C ARG A 18 -2.18 -6.78 0.42
N THR A 19 -1.77 -6.26 -0.75
CA THR A 19 -1.13 -7.03 -1.81
C THR A 19 0.28 -7.51 -1.42
N THR A 20 1.05 -6.72 -0.68
CA THR A 20 2.39 -7.09 -0.19
C THR A 20 2.36 -7.80 1.16
N GLY A 21 1.27 -7.65 1.92
CA GLY A 21 1.16 -8.16 3.30
C GLY A 21 1.80 -7.26 4.34
N GLU A 22 2.19 -6.06 3.96
CA GLU A 22 2.81 -5.09 4.86
C GLU A 22 1.80 -4.45 5.83
N SER A 23 2.26 -4.20 7.04
CA SER A 23 1.50 -3.47 8.07
C SER A 23 1.75 -1.97 7.99
N GLN A 24 0.91 -1.18 8.69
CA GLN A 24 1.15 0.26 8.83
C GLN A 24 2.48 0.58 9.52
N SER A 25 3.02 -0.33 10.34
CA SER A 25 4.33 -0.14 10.98
C SER A 25 5.48 -0.22 9.98
N VAL A 26 5.39 -1.06 8.94
CA VAL A 26 6.38 -1.11 7.86
C VAL A 26 6.34 0.20 7.08
N VAL A 27 5.15 0.65 6.68
CA VAL A 27 4.96 1.94 6.00
C VAL A 27 5.47 3.10 6.85
N ALA A 28 5.25 3.07 8.16
CA ALA A 28 5.75 4.09 9.08
C ALA A 28 7.29 4.14 9.08
N GLY A 29 7.96 2.98 9.08
CA GLY A 29 9.41 2.89 8.98
C GLY A 29 9.97 3.51 7.69
N VAL A 30 9.31 3.28 6.56
CA VAL A 30 9.68 3.88 5.26
C VAL A 30 9.60 5.40 5.30
N LEU A 31 8.58 5.94 5.98
CA LEU A 31 8.31 7.38 6.03
C LEU A 31 9.04 8.10 7.17
N GLY A 32 9.76 7.38 8.04
CA GLY A 32 10.31 7.96 9.27
C GLY A 32 9.24 8.46 10.23
N LEU A 33 8.06 7.82 10.20
CA LEU A 33 6.90 8.17 11.03
C LEU A 33 6.63 7.07 12.07
N THR A 34 5.70 7.36 12.97
CA THR A 34 5.07 6.36 13.83
C THR A 34 3.87 5.70 13.15
N GLN A 35 3.52 4.48 13.56
CA GLN A 35 2.31 3.81 13.07
C GLN A 35 1.04 4.62 13.34
N ALA A 36 0.94 5.32 14.47
CA ALA A 36 -0.20 6.18 14.78
C ALA A 36 -0.33 7.36 13.79
N GLN A 37 0.79 7.94 13.35
CA GLN A 37 0.79 8.99 12.33
C GLN A 37 0.37 8.46 10.95
N VAL A 38 0.74 7.23 10.60
CA VAL A 38 0.26 6.56 9.37
C VAL A 38 -1.23 6.24 9.49
N SER A 39 -1.69 5.76 10.65
CA SER A 39 -3.12 5.48 10.90
C SER A 39 -3.98 6.73 10.71
N ARG A 40 -3.56 7.88 11.25
CA ARG A 40 -4.28 9.16 11.06
C ARG A 40 -4.33 9.58 9.59
N ARG A 41 -3.24 9.39 8.84
CA ARG A 41 -3.22 9.64 7.39
C ARG A 41 -4.14 8.70 6.63
N GLN A 42 -4.16 7.42 6.98
CA GLN A 42 -5.06 6.42 6.39
C GLN A 42 -6.54 6.64 6.72
N SER A 43 -6.86 7.31 7.83
CA SER A 43 -8.23 7.68 8.19
C SER A 43 -8.65 9.05 7.64
N GLY A 44 -7.77 9.75 6.91
CA GLY A 44 -8.01 11.12 6.45
C GLY A 44 -7.99 12.18 7.55
N ALA A 45 -7.50 11.85 8.74
CA ALA A 45 -7.34 12.79 9.86
C ALA A 45 -6.04 13.61 9.79
N ALA A 46 -5.14 13.27 8.86
CA ALA A 46 -3.92 14.02 8.56
C ALA A 46 -3.62 13.91 7.06
N SER A 47 -3.03 14.97 6.49
CA SER A 47 -2.65 14.99 5.07
C SER A 47 -1.39 14.16 4.79
N TRP A 48 -1.29 13.71 3.55
CA TRP A 48 -0.08 13.15 2.97
C TRP A 48 0.74 14.27 2.34
N THR A 49 2.05 14.21 2.46
CA THR A 49 2.96 15.12 1.75
C THR A 49 3.38 14.51 0.42
N LEU A 50 3.84 15.34 -0.53
CA LEU A 50 4.45 14.81 -1.77
C LEU A 50 5.73 13.99 -1.48
N GLY A 51 6.47 14.35 -0.43
CA GLY A 51 7.61 13.55 0.02
C GLY A 51 7.19 12.16 0.50
N ASP A 52 6.02 12.04 1.15
CA ASP A 52 5.47 10.73 1.53
C ASP A 52 5.14 9.90 0.27
N VAL A 53 4.59 10.53 -0.77
CA VAL A 53 4.27 9.88 -2.05
C VAL A 53 5.54 9.35 -2.73
N ASP A 54 6.59 10.17 -2.81
CA ASP A 54 7.86 9.78 -3.42
C ASP A 54 8.52 8.62 -2.65
N ALA A 55 8.56 8.70 -1.32
CA ALA A 55 9.14 7.65 -0.48
C ALA A 55 8.39 6.31 -0.64
N LEU A 56 7.06 6.34 -0.69
CA LEU A 56 6.24 5.16 -0.94
C LEU A 56 6.44 4.59 -2.35
N ALA A 57 6.51 5.44 -3.36
CA ALA A 57 6.74 5.03 -4.74
C ALA A 57 8.09 4.28 -4.88
N VAL A 58 9.15 4.82 -4.28
CA VAL A 58 10.47 4.17 -4.22
C VAL A 58 10.39 2.84 -3.48
N HIS A 59 9.75 2.81 -2.31
CA HIS A 59 9.61 1.59 -1.51
C HIS A 59 8.90 0.47 -2.27
N TYR A 60 7.76 0.77 -2.89
CA TYR A 60 7.00 -0.22 -3.66
C TYR A 60 7.62 -0.50 -5.04
N GLY A 61 8.53 0.33 -5.52
CA GLY A 61 9.18 0.19 -6.83
C GLY A 61 8.22 0.50 -7.98
N ILE A 62 7.39 1.53 -7.83
CA ILE A 62 6.42 2.00 -8.83
C ILE A 62 6.62 3.50 -9.08
N ALA A 63 6.04 4.06 -10.14
CA ALA A 63 6.06 5.51 -10.35
C ALA A 63 5.09 6.22 -9.39
N ALA A 64 5.44 7.42 -8.92
CA ALA A 64 4.57 8.23 -8.06
C ALA A 64 3.20 8.52 -8.71
N LEU A 65 3.16 8.72 -10.03
CA LEU A 65 1.90 8.91 -10.76
C LEU A 65 1.05 7.64 -10.80
N ASP A 66 1.65 6.44 -10.85
CA ASP A 66 0.90 5.17 -10.76
C ASP A 66 0.27 5.01 -9.36
N LEU A 67 0.97 5.46 -8.31
CA LEU A 67 0.45 5.48 -6.94
C LEU A 67 -0.74 6.44 -6.79
N LEU A 68 -0.66 7.62 -7.41
CA LEU A 68 -1.70 8.65 -7.35
C LEU A 68 -2.91 8.36 -8.25
N ALA A 69 -2.71 7.63 -9.34
CA ALA A 69 -3.76 7.21 -10.28
C ALA A 69 -4.80 6.27 -9.66
N GLY A 70 -4.50 5.66 -8.52
CA GLY A 70 -5.44 4.88 -7.74
C GLY A 70 -5.04 3.41 -7.53
N PRO A 71 -5.83 2.68 -6.73
CA PRO A 71 -5.43 1.37 -6.20
C PRO A 71 -5.24 0.31 -7.28
N ALA A 72 -6.05 0.33 -8.34
CA ALA A 72 -5.91 -0.62 -9.46
C ALA A 72 -4.56 -0.44 -10.15
N ARG A 73 -4.24 0.81 -10.55
CA ARG A 73 -3.01 1.15 -11.24
C ARG A 73 -1.77 0.88 -10.40
N ALA A 74 -1.80 1.25 -9.12
CA ALA A 74 -0.71 0.99 -8.19
C ALA A 74 -0.41 -0.51 -8.04
N CYS A 75 -1.44 -1.35 -7.92
CA CYS A 75 -1.28 -2.81 -7.83
C CYS A 75 -0.80 -3.43 -9.15
N GLU A 76 -1.24 -2.93 -10.30
CA GLU A 76 -0.76 -3.37 -11.62
C GLU A 76 0.74 -3.10 -11.79
N ALA A 77 1.18 -1.89 -11.41
CA ALA A 77 2.58 -1.47 -11.49
C ALA A 77 3.48 -2.20 -10.49
N LEU A 78 2.92 -2.74 -9.39
CA LEU A 78 3.69 -3.40 -8.34
C LEU A 78 4.46 -4.62 -8.89
N PRO A 79 5.80 -4.69 -8.69
CA PRO A 79 6.61 -5.81 -9.13
C PRO A 79 6.11 -7.15 -8.60
N ALA A 80 6.10 -8.18 -9.47
CA ALA A 80 5.56 -9.50 -9.13
C ALA A 80 6.21 -10.12 -7.88
N ALA A 81 7.52 -9.90 -7.68
CA ALA A 81 8.26 -10.39 -6.52
C ALA A 81 7.79 -9.81 -5.17
N ARG A 82 7.10 -8.67 -5.19
CA ARG A 82 6.55 -8.02 -3.98
C ARG A 82 5.12 -8.42 -3.66
N ARG A 83 4.42 -9.02 -4.62
CA ARG A 83 3.08 -9.54 -4.37
C ARG A 83 3.24 -10.72 -3.41
N ARG A 84 2.40 -10.79 -2.37
CA ARG A 84 2.34 -11.97 -1.50
C ARG A 84 2.25 -13.19 -2.39
N VAL A 85 3.22 -14.09 -2.26
CA VAL A 85 3.06 -15.43 -2.79
C VAL A 85 1.88 -16.00 -2.02
N ALA A 86 0.72 -16.12 -2.68
CA ALA A 86 -0.33 -16.96 -2.17
C ALA A 86 0.28 -18.36 -2.13
N THR A 87 0.76 -18.79 -0.96
CA THR A 87 1.01 -20.21 -0.72
C THR A 87 -0.31 -20.88 -1.05
N ALA A 88 -0.35 -21.56 -2.20
CA ALA A 88 -1.49 -22.34 -2.62
C ALA A 88 -1.84 -23.23 -1.42
N ALA A 89 -3.00 -22.97 -0.80
CA ALA A 89 -3.58 -23.84 0.19
C ALA A 89 -4.02 -25.13 -0.52
N ARG A 90 -3.04 -25.93 -0.94
CA ARG A 90 -3.18 -27.30 -1.38
C ARG A 90 -3.29 -28.14 -0.12
N GLY A 91 -4.43 -27.98 0.56
CA GLY A 91 -4.96 -29.02 1.43
C GLY A 91 -5.48 -30.14 0.55
N VAL A 92 -4.57 -31.01 0.09
CA VAL A 92 -4.93 -32.37 -0.32
C VAL A 92 -5.61 -33.00 0.89
N ARG A 93 -6.94 -33.12 0.85
CA ARG A 93 -7.68 -34.07 1.68
C ARG A 93 -7.80 -35.35 0.86
N SER A 94 -6.79 -36.20 0.96
CA SER A 94 -6.83 -37.62 0.65
C SER A 94 -6.19 -38.33 1.83
N GLY A 95 -6.92 -39.28 2.43
CA GLY A 95 -6.39 -40.19 3.45
C GLY A 95 -7.32 -40.30 4.66
N GLY A 96 -8.10 -41.39 4.71
CA GLY A 96 -8.97 -41.79 5.81
C GLY A 96 -10.13 -42.62 5.32
#